data_AF-A0A3D1CFR9-F1
#
_entry.id   AF-A0A3D1CFR9-F1
#
_cell.length_a   1.000
_cell.length_b   1.000
_cell.length_c   1.000
_cell.angle_alpha   90.00
_cell.angle_beta   90.00
_cell.angle_gamma   90.00
#
_symmetry.space_group_name_H-M   'P 1'
#
loop_
_entity.id
_entity.type
_entity.pdbx_description
1 polymer ?
#
loop_
_entity_poly.entity_id
_entity_poly.type
_entity_poly.pdbx_seq_one_letter_code
_entity_poly.pdbx_strand_id
1 'polypeptide(L)'
;MPIIDMLLLAIIFTAGFAVVSVWLSMLYFKVTRGADELTIPFKARGFVKYLPIVTMLLTFVWSFLLHTEISRDLLKGMAWFSVGLLILQVMLVLMTLLSVDCRQRARESVEGRVVHYLLIATFISASFAWKAFAWFVRLAASTRSARYNGGSPYGYHGYESYEDKSRRINGGPY
;
A
#
# COMPACT_ATOMS: atom_id res chain seq x y z
N MET A 1 -17.73 -21.05 -3.58
CA MET A 1 -17.76 -20.63 -2.17
C MET A 1 -19.21 -20.25 -1.85
N PRO A 2 -19.79 -20.69 -0.72
CA PRO A 2 -21.17 -20.35 -0.39
C PRO A 2 -21.31 -18.84 -0.12
N ILE A 3 -22.47 -18.28 -0.44
CA ILE A 3 -22.80 -16.84 -0.28
C ILE A 3 -22.55 -16.36 1.17
N ILE A 4 -22.74 -17.26 2.14
CA ILE A 4 -22.54 -17.01 3.56
C ILE A 4 -21.07 -16.65 3.88
N ASP A 5 -20.10 -17.38 3.31
CA ASP A 5 -18.68 -17.12 3.56
C ASP A 5 -18.23 -15.78 2.94
N MET A 6 -18.82 -15.40 1.79
CA MET A 6 -18.55 -14.12 1.15
C MET A 6 -19.04 -12.95 2.00
N LEU A 7 -20.27 -13.06 2.52
CA LEU A 7 -20.86 -12.08 3.43
C LEU A 7 -20.03 -11.96 4.72
N LEU A 8 -19.60 -13.09 5.27
CA LEU A 8 -18.82 -13.14 6.50
C LEU A 8 -17.45 -12.47 6.32
N LEU A 9 -16.74 -12.75 5.22
CA LEU A 9 -15.49 -12.07 4.89
C LEU A 9 -15.69 -10.56 4.66
N ALA A 10 -16.73 -10.17 3.92
CA ALA A 10 -17.03 -8.77 3.71
C ALA A 10 -17.30 -8.04 5.03
N ILE A 11 -18.09 -8.64 5.93
CA ILE A 11 -18.37 -8.07 7.26
C ILE A 11 -17.08 -7.95 8.07
N ILE A 12 -16.22 -8.98 8.10
CA ILE A 12 -14.96 -8.94 8.87
C ILE A 12 -14.05 -7.82 8.38
N PHE A 13 -13.81 -7.73 7.07
CA PHE A 13 -12.95 -6.68 6.51
C PHE A 13 -13.53 -5.30 6.73
N THR A 14 -14.81 -5.12 6.46
CA THR A 14 -15.48 -3.83 6.62
C THR A 14 -15.50 -3.39 8.08
N ALA A 15 -15.84 -4.29 9.01
CA ALA A 15 -15.87 -3.99 10.44
C ALA A 15 -14.46 -3.68 10.98
N GLY A 16 -13.44 -4.44 10.58
CA GLY A 16 -12.06 -4.19 10.99
C GLY A 16 -11.58 -2.82 10.54
N PHE A 17 -11.77 -2.48 9.26
CA PHE A 17 -11.41 -1.16 8.73
C PHE A 17 -12.22 -0.04 9.38
N ALA A 18 -13.52 -0.26 9.60
CA ALA A 18 -14.39 0.72 10.23
C ALA A 18 -13.96 1.06 11.66
N VAL A 19 -13.70 0.05 12.48
CA VAL A 19 -13.30 0.23 13.89
C VAL A 19 -12.01 1.03 13.95
N VAL A 20 -10.99 0.64 13.16
CA VAL A 20 -9.72 1.37 13.11
C VAL A 20 -9.92 2.80 12.62
N SER A 21 -10.71 2.98 11.58
CA SER A 21 -10.94 4.29 10.96
C SER A 21 -11.70 5.26 11.86
N VAL A 22 -12.73 4.78 12.53
CA VAL A 22 -13.50 5.55 13.53
C VAL A 22 -12.61 5.88 14.72
N TRP A 23 -11.82 4.93 15.21
CA TRP A 23 -10.90 5.16 16.32
C TRP A 23 -9.85 6.24 15.99
N LEU A 24 -9.26 6.21 14.79
CA LEU A 24 -8.33 7.25 14.32
C LEU A 24 -9.00 8.63 14.22
N SER A 25 -10.24 8.69 13.70
CA SER A 25 -11.00 9.94 13.62
C SER A 25 -11.35 10.50 15.00
N MET A 26 -11.80 9.64 15.93
CA MET A 26 -12.05 10.05 17.32
C MET A 26 -10.77 10.58 17.98
N LEU A 27 -9.66 9.86 17.84
CA LEU A 27 -8.37 10.29 18.38
C LEU A 27 -7.97 11.67 17.83
N TYR A 28 -8.12 11.88 16.51
CA TYR A 28 -7.88 13.18 15.87
C TYR A 28 -8.74 14.30 16.48
N PHE A 29 -10.05 14.07 16.64
CA PHE A 29 -10.95 15.07 17.20
C PHE A 29 -10.63 15.43 18.65
N LYS A 30 -10.27 14.44 19.46
CA LYS A 30 -9.95 14.68 20.87
C LYS A 30 -8.64 15.45 21.04
N VAL A 31 -7.60 15.08 20.28
CA VAL A 31 -6.30 15.81 20.30
C VAL A 31 -6.47 17.25 19.80
N THR A 32 -7.35 17.48 18.82
CA THR A 32 -7.60 18.82 18.27
C THR A 32 -8.64 19.65 19.05
N ARG A 33 -9.22 19.16 20.15
CA ARG A 33 -10.43 19.73 20.83
C ARG A 33 -10.32 21.22 21.23
N GLY A 34 -9.12 21.78 21.33
CA GLY A 34 -8.93 23.23 21.40
C GLY A 34 -7.70 23.71 20.65
N ALA A 35 -7.48 23.15 19.46
CA ALA A 35 -6.57 23.72 18.47
C ALA A 35 -7.16 25.02 17.93
N ASP A 36 -6.30 26.02 17.72
CA ASP A 36 -6.69 27.34 17.22
C ASP A 36 -7.23 27.24 15.77
N GLU A 37 -8.22 28.06 15.43
CA GLU A 37 -8.99 27.96 14.17
C GLU A 37 -8.14 28.21 12.93
N LEU A 38 -7.04 28.96 13.10
CA LEU A 38 -6.07 29.26 12.04
C LEU A 38 -5.12 28.10 11.73
N THR A 39 -5.06 27.07 12.59
CA THR A 39 -4.13 25.96 12.43
C THR A 39 -4.64 24.91 11.44
N ILE A 40 -3.72 24.29 10.68
CA ILE A 40 -4.00 23.22 9.71
C ILE A 40 -4.82 22.06 10.33
N PRO A 41 -4.54 21.59 11.56
CA PRO A 41 -5.30 20.51 12.18
C PRO A 41 -6.78 20.87 12.41
N PHE A 42 -7.09 22.13 12.69
CA PHE A 42 -8.47 22.55 12.87
C PHE A 42 -9.24 22.49 11.54
N LYS A 43 -8.67 23.03 10.45
CA LYS A 43 -9.30 23.03 9.12
C LYS A 43 -9.53 21.61 8.58
N ALA A 44 -8.60 20.68 8.85
CA ALA A 44 -8.72 19.29 8.41
C ALA A 44 -9.82 18.48 9.15
N ARG A 45 -10.43 19.01 10.22
CA ARG A 45 -11.56 18.35 10.91
C ARG A 45 -12.75 18.05 10.02
N GLY A 46 -13.08 18.99 9.12
CA GLY A 46 -14.18 18.79 8.16
C GLY A 46 -13.95 17.55 7.30
N PHE A 47 -12.70 17.36 6.85
CA PHE A 47 -12.30 16.19 6.07
C PHE A 47 -12.24 14.90 6.91
N VAL A 48 -11.64 14.95 8.11
CA VAL A 48 -11.50 13.80 9.02
C VAL A 48 -12.85 13.24 9.48
N LYS A 49 -13.89 14.07 9.54
CA LYS A 49 -15.25 13.63 9.87
C LYS A 49 -15.79 12.59 8.87
N TYR A 50 -15.53 12.77 7.59
CA TYR A 50 -16.11 11.94 6.53
C TYR A 50 -15.23 10.76 6.12
N LEU A 51 -13.91 10.83 6.40
CA LEU A 51 -12.99 9.76 6.05
C LEU A 51 -13.44 8.37 6.52
N PRO A 52 -13.93 8.15 7.75
CA PRO A 52 -14.37 6.82 8.19
C PRO A 52 -15.52 6.26 7.37
N ILE A 53 -16.45 7.11 6.96
CA ILE A 53 -17.60 6.72 6.14
C ILE A 53 -17.12 6.31 4.75
N VAL A 54 -16.24 7.10 4.14
CA VAL A 54 -15.67 6.80 2.82
C VAL A 54 -14.86 5.50 2.85
N THR A 55 -14.03 5.30 3.88
CA THR A 55 -13.25 4.06 4.04
C THR A 55 -14.16 2.85 4.26
N MET A 56 -15.23 2.97 5.05
CA MET A 56 -16.23 1.91 5.25
C MET A 56 -16.92 1.53 3.94
N LEU A 57 -17.45 2.51 3.20
CA LEU A 57 -18.18 2.24 1.96
C LEU A 57 -17.26 1.59 0.93
N LEU A 58 -16.05 2.12 0.76
CA LEU A 58 -15.09 1.55 -0.16
C LEU A 58 -14.72 0.11 0.20
N THR A 59 -14.48 -0.18 1.49
CA THR A 59 -14.12 -1.52 1.98
C THR A 59 -15.26 -2.51 1.86
N PHE A 60 -16.48 -2.08 2.12
CA PHE A 60 -17.67 -2.87 1.86
C PHE A 60 -17.81 -3.23 0.39
N VAL A 61 -17.68 -2.25 -0.50
CA VAL A 61 -17.81 -2.45 -1.95
C VAL A 61 -16.76 -3.44 -2.45
N TRP A 62 -15.47 -3.22 -2.22
CA TRP A 62 -14.47 -4.13 -2.79
C TRP A 62 -14.48 -5.52 -2.13
N SER A 63 -14.81 -5.62 -0.83
CA SER A 63 -14.89 -6.92 -0.16
C SER A 63 -16.07 -7.77 -0.64
N PHE A 64 -17.21 -7.13 -0.95
CA PHE A 64 -18.34 -7.80 -1.59
C PHE A 64 -18.01 -8.26 -3.01
N LEU A 65 -17.25 -7.44 -3.75
CA LEU A 65 -16.85 -7.73 -5.12
C LEU A 65 -15.69 -8.73 -5.25
N LEU A 66 -15.07 -9.19 -4.16
CA LEU A 66 -13.95 -10.15 -4.20
C LEU A 66 -14.24 -11.45 -4.97
N HIS A 67 -15.51 -11.83 -5.05
CA HIS A 67 -15.94 -13.11 -5.61
C HIS A 67 -16.75 -12.98 -6.90
N THR A 68 -16.89 -11.77 -7.43
CA THR A 68 -17.48 -11.58 -8.76
C THR A 68 -16.40 -11.76 -9.83
N GLU A 69 -16.81 -11.92 -11.09
CA GLU A 69 -15.88 -12.03 -12.24
C GLU A 69 -15.17 -10.71 -12.58
N ILE A 70 -15.26 -9.71 -11.69
CA ILE A 70 -14.59 -8.43 -11.85
C ILE A 70 -13.07 -8.64 -11.86
N SER A 71 -12.39 -7.82 -12.68
CA SER A 71 -10.93 -7.82 -12.79
C SER A 71 -10.27 -7.77 -11.41
N ARG A 72 -9.41 -8.77 -11.13
CA ARG A 72 -8.62 -8.84 -9.90
C ARG A 72 -7.73 -7.62 -9.71
N ASP A 73 -7.34 -6.94 -10.78
CA ASP A 73 -6.50 -5.75 -10.71
C ASP A 73 -7.28 -4.51 -10.28
N LEU A 74 -8.56 -4.42 -10.64
CA LEU A 74 -9.47 -3.39 -10.11
C LEU A 74 -9.67 -3.58 -8.59
N LEU A 75 -9.95 -4.81 -8.16
CA LEU A 75 -10.14 -5.14 -6.74
C LEU A 75 -8.89 -4.86 -5.91
N LYS A 76 -7.71 -5.24 -6.40
CA LYS A 76 -6.43 -4.88 -5.77
C LYS A 76 -6.27 -3.36 -5.67
N GLY A 77 -6.61 -2.62 -6.74
CA GLY A 77 -6.55 -1.16 -6.73
C GLY A 77 -7.46 -0.54 -5.66
N MET A 78 -8.70 -1.01 -5.54
CA MET A 78 -9.64 -0.55 -4.52
C MET A 78 -9.19 -0.91 -3.10
N ALA A 79 -8.63 -2.12 -2.91
CA ALA A 79 -8.07 -2.54 -1.63
C ALA A 79 -6.88 -1.64 -1.24
N TRP A 80 -5.93 -1.40 -2.16
CA TRP A 80 -4.82 -0.47 -1.93
C TRP A 80 -5.30 0.96 -1.64
N PHE A 81 -6.34 1.41 -2.33
CA PHE A 81 -6.92 2.73 -2.09
C PHE A 81 -7.52 2.82 -0.68
N SER A 82 -8.20 1.77 -0.20
CA SER A 82 -8.73 1.73 1.17
C SER A 82 -7.63 1.74 2.24
N VAL A 83 -6.52 1.04 2.01
CA VAL A 83 -5.33 1.10 2.86
C VAL A 83 -4.70 2.50 2.81
N GLY A 84 -4.64 3.12 1.64
CA GLY A 84 -4.16 4.49 1.46
C GLY A 84 -4.97 5.51 2.27
N LEU A 85 -6.29 5.35 2.34
CA LEU A 85 -7.15 6.19 3.18
C LEU A 85 -6.86 6.02 4.67
N LEU A 86 -6.59 4.80 5.14
CA LEU A 86 -6.16 4.58 6.53
C LEU A 86 -4.79 5.23 6.80
N ILE A 87 -3.84 5.10 5.88
CA ILE A 87 -2.53 5.77 6.00
C ILE A 87 -2.72 7.29 6.07
N LEU A 88 -3.59 7.86 5.24
CA LEU A 88 -3.91 9.29 5.27
C LEU A 88 -4.50 9.71 6.64
N GLN A 89 -5.40 8.92 7.21
CA GLN A 89 -5.92 9.17 8.56
C GLN A 89 -4.82 9.17 9.61
N VAL A 90 -3.90 8.21 9.54
CA VAL A 90 -2.74 8.15 10.44
C VAL A 90 -1.86 9.38 10.26
N MET A 91 -1.58 9.79 9.03
CA MET A 91 -0.79 11.01 8.76
C MET A 91 -1.48 12.26 9.32
N LEU A 92 -2.81 12.37 9.20
CA LEU A 92 -3.56 13.48 9.78
C LEU A 92 -3.45 13.48 11.31
N VAL A 93 -3.57 12.32 11.95
CA VAL A 93 -3.32 12.19 13.40
C VAL A 93 -1.90 12.62 13.75
N LEU A 94 -0.87 12.24 12.98
CA LEU A 94 0.50 12.67 13.23
C LEU A 94 0.70 14.18 13.01
N MET A 95 0.02 14.78 12.02
CA MET A 95 0.06 16.24 11.80
C MET A 95 -0.43 17.02 13.01
N THR A 96 -1.31 16.45 13.84
CA THR A 96 -1.71 17.11 15.10
C THR A 96 -0.51 17.34 16.04
N LEU A 97 0.52 16.50 16.00
CA LEU A 97 1.74 16.69 16.79
C LEU A 97 2.59 17.86 16.31
N LEU A 98 2.42 18.34 15.08
CA LEU A 98 3.19 19.49 14.56
C LEU A 98 2.75 20.81 15.20
N SER A 99 1.50 20.92 15.64
CA SER A 99 1.01 22.10 16.38
C SER A 99 1.51 22.09 17.82
N VAL A 100 2.06 23.23 18.27
CA VAL A 100 2.61 23.40 19.64
C VAL A 100 1.51 23.22 20.70
N ASP A 101 0.33 23.80 20.47
CA ASP A 101 -0.81 23.71 21.39
C ASP A 101 -1.34 22.29 21.54
N CYS A 102 -1.39 21.55 20.43
CA CYS A 102 -1.77 20.14 20.44
C CYS A 102 -0.71 19.27 21.12
N ARG A 103 0.58 19.57 20.94
CA ARG A 103 1.70 18.83 21.55
C ARG A 103 1.74 19.00 23.07
N GLN A 104 1.40 20.18 23.58
CA GLN A 104 1.37 20.47 25.00
C GLN A 104 0.20 19.76 25.69
N ARG A 105 -1.00 19.78 25.09
CA ARG A 105 -2.16 19.01 25.58
C ARG A 105 -2.00 17.49 25.41
N ALA A 106 -1.30 17.06 24.36
CA ALA A 106 -0.93 15.67 24.17
C ALA A 106 -0.01 15.17 25.31
N ARG A 107 0.94 15.98 25.79
CA ARG A 107 1.82 15.59 26.91
C ARG A 107 1.07 15.39 28.22
N GLU A 108 -0.01 16.14 28.45
CA GLU A 108 -0.80 16.07 29.68
C GLU A 108 -1.88 14.99 29.64
N SER A 109 -2.20 14.45 28.46
CA SER A 109 -3.29 13.48 28.26
C SER A 109 -2.80 12.07 27.93
N VAL A 110 -3.62 11.06 28.27
CA VAL A 110 -3.40 9.66 27.87
C VAL A 110 -3.36 9.52 26.34
N GLU A 111 -4.07 10.40 25.63
CA GLU A 111 -4.21 10.38 24.18
C GLU A 111 -2.91 10.75 23.46
N GLY A 112 -2.11 11.68 24.00
CA GLY A 112 -0.81 11.97 23.40
C GLY A 112 0.22 10.85 23.57
N ARG A 113 0.13 10.04 24.65
CA ARG A 113 0.91 8.78 24.74
C ARG A 113 0.53 7.81 23.64
N VAL A 114 -0.77 7.67 23.35
CA VAL A 114 -1.27 6.83 22.25
C VAL A 114 -0.77 7.34 20.90
N VAL A 115 -0.81 8.65 20.65
CA VAL A 115 -0.28 9.24 19.41
C VAL A 115 1.24 9.04 19.29
N HIS A 116 1.98 9.10 20.41
CA HIS A 116 3.42 8.82 20.42
C HIS A 116 3.74 7.36 20.09
N TYR A 117 3.00 6.39 20.66
CA TYR A 117 3.13 4.98 20.28
C TYR A 117 2.74 4.73 18.82
N LEU A 118 1.71 5.42 18.33
CA LEU A 118 1.34 5.40 16.91
C LEU A 118 2.49 5.91 16.03
N LEU A 119 3.17 6.99 16.44
CA LEU A 119 4.34 7.50 15.71
C LEU A 119 5.45 6.45 15.65
N ILE A 120 5.80 5.84 16.79
CA ILE A 120 6.81 4.77 16.84
C ILE A 120 6.39 3.59 15.94
N ALA A 121 5.14 3.15 16.04
CA ALA A 121 4.60 2.06 15.22
C ALA A 121 4.66 2.39 13.72
N THR A 122 4.30 3.61 13.34
CA THR A 122 4.39 4.06 11.93
C THR A 122 5.83 4.08 11.44
N PHE A 123 6.78 4.58 12.23
CA PHE A 123 8.18 4.63 11.85
C PHE A 123 8.78 3.23 11.67
N ILE A 124 8.45 2.29 12.57
CA ILE A 124 8.83 0.89 12.45
C ILE A 124 8.22 0.29 11.18
N SER A 125 6.90 0.44 10.99
CA SER A 125 6.20 -0.11 9.82
C SER A 125 6.71 0.47 8.50
N ALA A 126 7.06 1.76 8.45
CA ALA A 126 7.60 2.43 7.27
C ALA A 126 8.99 1.87 6.92
N SER A 127 9.81 1.60 7.93
CA SER A 127 11.12 0.98 7.75
C SER A 127 11.01 -0.44 7.18
N PHE A 128 10.02 -1.22 7.63
CA PHE A 128 9.73 -2.53 7.06
C PHE A 128 9.14 -2.45 5.66
N ALA A 129 8.21 -1.53 5.42
CA ALA A 129 7.61 -1.30 4.11
C ALA A 129 8.66 -0.87 3.07
N TRP A 130 9.61 -0.02 3.45
CA TRP A 130 10.74 0.36 2.59
C TRP A 130 11.63 -0.84 2.24
N LYS A 131 11.95 -1.69 3.22
CA LYS A 131 12.73 -2.92 2.97
C LYS A 131 11.98 -3.88 2.04
N ALA A 132 10.68 -4.07 2.24
CA ALA A 132 9.84 -4.89 1.37
C ALA A 132 9.74 -4.31 -0.04
N PHE A 133 9.56 -3.00 -0.17
CA PHE A 133 9.54 -2.30 -1.46
C PHE A 133 10.88 -2.43 -2.18
N ALA A 134 11.99 -2.17 -1.51
CA ALA A 134 13.33 -2.33 -2.07
C ALA A 134 13.59 -3.77 -2.52
N TRP A 135 13.10 -4.76 -1.76
CA TRP A 135 13.16 -6.17 -2.15
C TRP A 135 12.34 -6.46 -3.41
N PHE A 136 11.10 -5.98 -3.50
CA PHE A 136 10.26 -6.13 -4.69
C PHE A 136 10.86 -5.43 -5.92
N VAL A 137 11.43 -4.23 -5.76
CA VAL A 137 12.13 -3.51 -6.84
C VAL A 137 13.35 -4.31 -7.30
N ARG A 138 14.14 -4.89 -6.39
CA ARG A 138 15.25 -5.79 -6.75
C ARG A 138 14.75 -7.04 -7.47
N LEU A 139 13.64 -7.63 -7.04
CA LEU A 139 13.03 -8.79 -7.69
C LEU A 139 12.55 -8.45 -9.11
N ALA A 140 11.87 -7.31 -9.28
CA ALA A 140 11.42 -6.81 -10.58
C ALA A 140 12.59 -6.46 -11.52
N ALA A 141 13.69 -5.92 -10.96
CA ALA A 141 14.92 -5.69 -11.71
C ALA A 141 15.57 -7.01 -12.14
N SER A 142 15.63 -8.02 -11.25
CA SER A 142 16.21 -9.34 -11.55
C SER A 142 15.42 -10.15 -12.59
N THR A 143 14.10 -9.96 -12.65
CA THR A 143 13.22 -10.59 -13.65
C THR A 143 13.29 -9.89 -15.00
N ARG A 144 13.53 -8.56 -15.04
CA ARG A 144 13.87 -7.84 -16.28
C ARG A 144 15.25 -8.22 -16.81
N SER A 145 16.27 -8.35 -15.95
CA SER A 145 17.60 -8.78 -16.38
C SER A 145 17.63 -10.25 -16.83
N ALA A 146 16.78 -11.11 -16.27
CA ALA A 146 16.62 -12.49 -16.76
C ALA A 146 15.98 -12.57 -18.16
N ARG A 147 15.09 -11.64 -18.54
CA ARG A 147 14.57 -11.52 -19.92
C ARG A 147 15.56 -10.91 -20.92
N TYR A 148 16.60 -10.23 -20.44
CA TYR A 148 17.62 -9.57 -21.27
C TYR A 148 18.96 -10.34 -21.33
N ASN A 149 19.04 -11.52 -20.70
CA ASN A 149 20.20 -12.42 -20.78
C ASN A 149 19.97 -13.62 -21.72
N GLY A 150 19.17 -13.42 -22.77
CA GLY A 150 19.06 -14.34 -23.91
C GLY A 150 19.78 -13.84 -25.17
N GLY A 151 20.48 -12.71 -25.11
CA GLY A 151 21.21 -12.12 -26.22
C GLY A 151 22.71 -12.20 -25.99
N SER A 152 23.36 -13.17 -26.63
CA SER A 152 24.82 -13.25 -26.79
C SER A 152 25.39 -11.90 -27.28
N PRO A 153 26.52 -11.39 -26.72
CA PRO A 153 27.15 -10.16 -27.19
C PRO A 153 27.89 -10.30 -28.53
N TYR A 154 27.95 -11.50 -29.11
CA TYR A 154 28.66 -11.74 -30.36
C TYR A 154 27.92 -12.74 -31.26
N GLY A 155 27.66 -12.34 -32.51
CA GLY A 155 27.57 -13.25 -33.66
C GLY A 155 26.18 -13.69 -34.12
N TYR A 156 25.79 -13.23 -35.31
CA TYR A 156 24.72 -13.75 -36.14
C TYR A 156 25.07 -15.17 -36.60
N HIS A 157 24.21 -16.19 -36.45
CA HIS A 157 24.33 -17.42 -37.24
C HIS A 157 22.95 -18.04 -37.50
N GLY A 158 22.50 -17.93 -38.75
CA GLY A 158 21.58 -18.91 -39.31
C GLY A 158 22.19 -20.30 -39.20
N TYR A 159 21.34 -21.31 -39.02
CA TYR A 159 21.75 -22.68 -38.80
C TYR A 159 22.58 -23.20 -39.99
N GLU A 160 23.91 -23.20 -39.87
CA GLU A 160 24.78 -24.03 -40.72
C GLU A 160 24.55 -25.48 -40.33
N SER A 161 24.17 -26.31 -41.30
CA SER A 161 23.99 -27.73 -41.07
C SER A 161 25.33 -28.37 -40.69
N TYR A 162 25.28 -29.48 -39.93
CA TYR A 162 26.48 -30.19 -39.49
C TYR A 162 27.39 -30.61 -40.67
N GLU A 163 26.79 -30.84 -41.83
CA GLU A 163 27.47 -31.19 -43.07
C GLU A 163 28.28 -30.01 -43.63
N ASP A 164 27.73 -28.79 -43.62
CA ASP A 164 28.41 -27.58 -44.09
C ASP A 164 29.63 -27.23 -43.23
N LYS A 165 29.50 -27.40 -41.91
CA LYS A 165 30.61 -27.19 -40.96
C LYS A 165 31.74 -28.21 -41.17
N SER A 166 31.40 -29.46 -41.47
CA SER A 166 32.39 -30.52 -41.75
C SER A 166 33.12 -30.29 -43.08
N ARG A 167 32.42 -29.81 -44.11
CA ARG A 167 32.99 -29.51 -45.43
C ARG A 167 33.95 -28.33 -45.40
N ARG A 168 33.67 -27.30 -44.59
CA ARG A 168 34.51 -26.11 -44.42
C ARG A 168 35.82 -26.41 -43.69
N ILE A 169 35.80 -27.31 -42.71
CA ILE A 169 36.97 -27.69 -41.92
C ILE A 169 37.88 -28.64 -42.71
N ASN A 170 37.30 -29.52 -43.55
CA ASN A 170 38.06 -30.56 -44.25
C ASN A 170 38.35 -30.25 -45.73
N GLY A 171 38.03 -29.06 -46.23
CA GLY A 171 38.46 -28.58 -47.55
C GLY A 171 37.93 -29.38 -48.75
N GLY A 172 36.65 -29.76 -48.74
CA GLY A 172 36.01 -30.42 -49.88
C GLY A 172 35.63 -29.44 -51.01
N PRO A 173 35.65 -29.85 -52.29
CA PRO A 173 35.26 -28.98 -53.39
C PRO A 173 33.74 -28.75 -53.42
N TYR A 174 33.36 -27.57 -53.89
CA TYR A 174 31.98 -27.06 -54.01
C TYR A 174 31.09 -27.93 -54.89
#